data_AF-A0AAW2BM54-F1
#
_entry.id   AF-A0AAW2BM54-F1
#
_cell.length_a   1.000
_cell.length_b   1.000
_cell.length_c   1.000
_cell.angle_alpha   90.00
_cell.angle_beta   90.00
_cell.angle_gamma   90.00
#
_symmetry.space_group_name_H-M   'P 1'
#
loop_
_entity.id
_entity.type
_entity.pdbx_description
1 polymer ?
#
loop_
_entity_poly.entity_id
_entity_poly.type
_entity_poly.pdbx_seq_one_letter_code
_entity_poly.pdbx_strand_id
1 'polypeptide(L)'
;MQLQELNNHFSEANTDLLLFMTCLNPSNSFVAFDKEKLIYLAKFYPSDFLGIDILAFDSQLFNYIFDMRNNDLFLELQGVSELAEKLVNTRKHETYPLVYLLVKLALTLPVATATVERSFSAMKYIKNELCNRMGYQEDE
;
A
#
# COMPACT_ATOMS: atom_id res chain seq x y z
N MET A 1 19.50 21.32 2.58
CA MET A 1 18.14 21.60 3.06
C MET A 1 17.06 20.90 2.22
N GLN A 2 17.14 20.90 0.87
CA GLN A 2 16.12 20.27 0.01
C GLN A 2 15.98 18.74 0.11
N LEU A 3 17.08 18.01 0.33
CA LEU A 3 17.05 16.54 0.42
C LEU A 3 16.38 16.02 1.71
N GLN A 4 16.44 16.80 2.78
CA GLN A 4 15.85 16.44 4.07
C GLN A 4 14.35 16.70 4.09
N GLU A 5 13.89 17.81 3.52
CA GLU A 5 12.46 18.10 3.32
C GLU A 5 11.82 17.11 2.34
N LEU A 6 12.51 16.76 1.24
CA LEU A 6 12.05 15.74 0.30
C LEU A 6 11.98 14.37 0.96
N ASN A 7 13.00 13.98 1.75
CA ASN A 7 12.95 12.73 2.52
C ASN A 7 11.84 12.73 3.57
N ASN A 8 11.60 13.86 4.25
CA ASN A 8 10.56 13.95 5.25
C ASN A 8 9.17 13.83 4.60
N HIS A 9 8.91 14.56 3.52
CA HIS A 9 7.65 14.51 2.78
C HIS A 9 7.43 13.14 2.10
N PHE A 10 8.49 12.54 1.55
CA PHE A 10 8.43 11.18 1.02
C PHE A 10 8.17 10.15 2.12
N SER A 11 8.76 10.32 3.33
CA SER A 11 8.49 9.43 4.47
C SER A 11 7.07 9.59 5.02
N GLU A 12 6.53 10.82 5.04
CA GLU A 12 5.19 11.11 5.50
C GLU A 12 4.15 10.53 4.54
N ALA A 13 4.30 10.79 3.23
CA ALA A 13 3.47 10.20 2.19
C ALA A 13 3.51 8.66 2.19
N ASN A 14 4.68 8.06 2.44
CA ASN A 14 4.80 6.60 2.56
C ASN A 14 4.13 6.07 3.83
N THR A 15 4.19 6.81 4.94
CA THR A 15 3.53 6.44 6.20
C THR A 15 2.01 6.50 6.06
N ASP A 16 1.50 7.56 5.44
CA ASP A 16 0.08 7.73 5.13
C ASP A 16 -0.42 6.63 4.19
N LEU A 17 0.36 6.30 3.16
CA LEU A 17 0.04 5.24 2.22
C LEU A 17 -0.08 3.87 2.91
N LEU A 18 0.88 3.52 3.78
CA LEU A 18 0.80 2.28 4.56
C LEU A 18 -0.38 2.29 5.53
N LEU A 19 -0.66 3.43 6.16
CA LEU A 19 -1.82 3.59 7.04
C LEU A 19 -3.13 3.37 6.28
N PHE A 20 -3.27 3.93 5.07
CA PHE A 20 -4.48 3.74 4.27
C PHE A 20 -4.61 2.32 3.71
N MET A 21 -3.51 1.61 3.47
CA MET A 21 -3.56 0.19 3.10
C MET A 21 -4.17 -0.68 4.19
N THR A 22 -4.08 -0.29 5.46
CA THR A 22 -4.75 -1.02 6.55
C THR A 22 -6.27 -1.06 6.37
N CYS A 23 -6.86 -0.11 5.63
CA CYS A 23 -8.28 -0.08 5.34
C CYS A 23 -8.75 -1.18 4.37
N LEU A 24 -7.82 -1.89 3.72
CA LEU A 24 -8.13 -3.07 2.92
C LEU A 24 -8.19 -4.36 3.75
N ASN A 25 -7.84 -4.32 5.04
CA ASN A 25 -7.84 -5.50 5.89
C ASN A 25 -9.28 -6.02 6.10
N PRO A 26 -9.59 -7.27 5.69
CA PRO A 26 -10.92 -7.83 5.87
C PRO A 26 -11.19 -8.32 7.31
N SER A 27 -10.18 -8.43 8.17
CA SER A 27 -10.33 -8.94 9.54
C SER A 27 -11.45 -8.23 10.31
N ASN A 28 -12.12 -9.00 11.17
CA ASN A 28 -13.23 -8.53 12.00
C ASN A 28 -14.35 -7.89 11.17
N SER A 29 -14.74 -8.54 10.06
CA SER A 29 -15.80 -8.07 9.16
C SER A 29 -15.53 -6.67 8.59
N PHE A 30 -14.31 -6.47 8.08
CA PHE A 30 -13.88 -5.23 7.46
C PHE A 30 -14.00 -4.01 8.39
N VAL A 31 -13.70 -4.17 9.69
CA VAL A 31 -13.81 -3.07 10.66
C VAL A 31 -12.90 -1.88 10.33
N ALA A 32 -11.75 -2.16 9.70
CA ALA A 32 -10.78 -1.14 9.30
C ALA A 32 -11.20 -0.36 8.04
N PHE A 33 -12.28 -0.78 7.36
CA PHE A 33 -12.73 -0.15 6.13
C PHE A 33 -13.07 1.32 6.34
N ASP A 34 -12.43 2.18 5.54
CA ASP A 34 -12.65 3.61 5.51
C ASP A 34 -12.65 4.06 4.05
N LYS A 35 -13.82 4.45 3.56
CA LYS A 35 -14.02 4.80 2.15
C LYS A 35 -13.16 5.99 1.73
N GLU A 36 -13.07 7.02 2.57
CA GLU A 36 -12.36 8.25 2.24
C GLU A 36 -10.85 8.01 2.15
N LYS A 37 -10.31 7.21 3.08
CA LYS A 37 -8.90 6.80 3.05
C LYS A 37 -8.57 5.95 1.83
N LEU A 38 -9.47 5.05 1.42
CA LEU A 38 -9.26 4.24 0.21
C LEU A 38 -9.31 5.09 -1.07
N ILE A 39 -10.20 6.08 -1.14
CA ILE A 39 -10.22 7.05 -2.25
C ILE A 39 -8.92 7.86 -2.28
N TYR A 40 -8.44 8.30 -1.11
CA TYR A 40 -7.17 9.02 -1.02
C TYR A 40 -5.99 8.11 -1.42
N LEU A 41 -6.02 6.83 -1.03
CA LEU A 41 -5.04 5.83 -1.46
C LEU A 41 -5.02 5.68 -2.99
N ALA A 42 -6.18 5.62 -3.65
CA ALA A 42 -6.26 5.52 -5.11
C ALA A 42 -5.63 6.74 -5.83
N LYS A 43 -5.69 7.94 -5.23
CA LYS A 43 -5.08 9.15 -5.80
C LYS A 43 -3.55 9.11 -5.83
N PHE A 44 -2.90 8.21 -5.08
CA PHE A 44 -1.46 7.96 -5.19
C PHE A 44 -1.07 7.20 -6.45
N TYR A 45 -2.03 6.63 -7.19
CA TYR A 45 -1.80 5.85 -8.41
C TYR A 45 -2.46 6.53 -9.62
N PRO A 46 -2.05 7.75 -10.01
CA PRO A 46 -2.68 8.48 -11.11
C PRO A 46 -2.53 7.81 -12.48
N SER A 47 -1.61 6.85 -12.62
CA SER A 47 -1.44 6.02 -13.82
C SER A 47 -2.47 4.89 -13.89
N ASP A 48 -2.98 4.43 -12.75
CA ASP A 48 -3.92 3.30 -12.63
C ASP A 48 -5.36 3.78 -12.35
N PHE A 49 -5.52 4.96 -11.73
CA PHE A 49 -6.79 5.60 -11.42
C PHE A 49 -6.87 6.99 -12.04
N LEU A 50 -7.59 7.11 -13.15
CA LEU A 50 -7.89 8.41 -13.75
C LEU A 50 -8.96 9.13 -12.93
N GLY A 51 -9.10 10.45 -13.13
CA GLY A 51 -10.09 11.25 -12.39
C GLY A 51 -11.54 10.73 -12.53
N ILE A 52 -11.90 10.17 -13.69
CA ILE A 52 -13.21 9.54 -13.91
C ILE A 52 -13.36 8.25 -13.10
N ASP A 53 -12.26 7.50 -12.93
CA ASP A 53 -12.25 6.24 -12.21
C ASP A 53 -12.44 6.48 -10.71
N ILE A 54 -11.99 7.62 -10.17
CA ILE A 54 -12.20 7.97 -8.76
C ILE A 54 -13.70 8.07 -8.41
N LEU A 55 -14.52 8.64 -9.30
CA LEU A 55 -15.98 8.72 -9.10
C LEU A 55 -16.62 7.34 -9.17
N ALA A 56 -16.23 6.53 -10.16
CA ALA A 56 -16.69 5.15 -10.28
C ALA A 56 -16.24 4.29 -9.09
N PHE A 57 -15.05 4.55 -8.57
CA PHE A 57 -14.46 3.87 -7.43
C PHE A 57 -15.20 4.17 -6.14
N ASP A 58 -15.56 5.43 -5.88
CA ASP A 58 -16.41 5.81 -4.74
C ASP A 58 -17.73 5.02 -4.71
N SER A 59 -18.39 4.92 -5.87
CA SER A 59 -19.63 4.16 -6.02
C SER A 59 -19.41 2.65 -5.83
N GLN A 60 -18.34 2.09 -6.42
CA GLN A 60 -18.00 0.68 -6.24
C GLN A 60 -17.69 0.35 -4.78
N LEU A 61 -16.96 1.20 -4.05
CA LEU A 61 -16.61 0.97 -2.64
C LEU A 61 -17.85 0.85 -1.76
N PHE A 62 -18.88 1.66 -2.00
CA PHE A 62 -20.14 1.59 -1.26
C PHE A 62 -20.84 0.24 -1.44
N ASN A 63 -20.96 -0.23 -2.69
CA ASN A 63 -21.58 -1.51 -2.99
C ASN A 63 -20.73 -2.69 -2.52
N TYR A 64 -19.41 -2.57 -2.66
CA TYR A 64 -18.43 -3.58 -2.25
C TYR A 64 -18.55 -3.86 -0.75
N ILE A 65 -18.46 -2.84 0.11
CA ILE A 65 -18.45 -3.08 1.55
C ILE A 65 -19.75 -3.69 2.05
N PHE A 66 -20.88 -3.28 1.46
CA PHE A 66 -22.18 -3.86 1.78
C PHE A 66 -22.22 -5.35 1.39
N ASP A 67 -21.81 -5.69 0.16
CA ASP A 67 -21.81 -7.07 -0.32
C ASP A 67 -20.83 -7.96 0.46
N MET A 68 -19.62 -7.49 0.77
CA MET A 68 -18.64 -8.27 1.53
C MET A 68 -19.12 -8.56 2.96
N ARG A 69 -19.72 -7.57 3.65
CA ARG A 69 -20.20 -7.74 5.03
C ARG A 69 -21.46 -8.60 5.15
N ASN A 70 -22.23 -8.74 4.07
CA ASN A 70 -23.43 -9.58 4.03
C ASN A 70 -23.16 -10.96 3.39
N ASN A 71 -21.90 -11.33 3.19
CA ASN A 71 -21.52 -12.59 2.57
C ASN A 71 -20.60 -13.38 3.50
N ASP A 72 -21.12 -14.48 4.05
CA ASP A 72 -20.42 -15.35 5.01
C ASP A 72 -19.05 -15.84 4.50
N LEU A 73 -18.89 -15.93 3.17
CA LEU A 73 -17.62 -16.33 2.55
C LEU A 73 -16.47 -15.36 2.84
N PHE A 74 -16.75 -14.12 3.25
CA PHE A 74 -15.77 -13.06 3.46
C PHE A 74 -15.57 -12.69 4.94
N LEU A 75 -16.39 -13.19 5.87
CA LEU A 75 -16.38 -12.74 7.27
C LEU A 75 -15.15 -13.18 8.06
N GLU A 76 -14.54 -14.31 7.71
CA GLU A 76 -13.43 -14.91 8.45
C GLU A 76 -12.03 -14.63 7.86
N LEU A 77 -11.96 -13.83 6.80
CA LEU A 77 -10.69 -13.51 6.14
C LEU A 77 -9.78 -12.70 7.08
N GLN A 78 -8.50 -13.07 7.13
CA GLN A 78 -7.53 -12.48 8.06
C GLN A 78 -6.54 -11.51 7.42
N GLY A 79 -6.55 -11.40 6.09
CA GLY A 79 -5.61 -10.54 5.41
C GLY A 79 -5.93 -10.26 3.95
N VAL A 80 -5.19 -9.30 3.40
CA VAL A 80 -5.37 -8.80 2.03
C VAL A 80 -5.08 -9.87 0.98
N SER A 81 -4.15 -10.80 1.24
CA SER A 81 -3.87 -11.92 0.33
C SER A 81 -5.05 -12.88 0.20
N GLU A 82 -5.65 -13.29 1.32
CA GLU A 82 -6.84 -14.15 1.34
C GLU A 82 -8.04 -13.43 0.69
N LEU A 83 -8.19 -12.12 0.95
CA LEU A 83 -9.18 -11.29 0.28
C LEU A 83 -9.03 -11.33 -1.24
N ALA A 84 -7.81 -11.11 -1.75
CA ALA A 84 -7.55 -11.12 -3.18
C ALA A 84 -7.91 -12.47 -3.83
N GLU A 85 -7.51 -13.57 -3.19
CA GLU A 85 -7.86 -14.92 -3.64
C GLU A 85 -9.38 -15.13 -3.65
N LYS A 86 -10.06 -14.74 -2.56
CA LYS A 86 -11.50 -14.91 -2.42
C LYS A 86 -12.28 -14.11 -3.48
N LEU A 87 -11.84 -12.90 -3.81
CA LEU A 87 -12.44 -12.06 -4.86
C LEU A 87 -12.32 -12.70 -6.25
N VAL A 88 -11.24 -13.44 -6.52
CA VAL A 88 -11.07 -14.19 -7.77
C VAL A 88 -12.00 -15.40 -7.79
N ASN A 89 -11.95 -16.23 -6.74
CA ASN A 89 -12.73 -17.47 -6.64
C ASN A 89 -14.24 -17.24 -6.72
N THR A 90 -14.72 -16.10 -6.21
CA THR A 90 -16.14 -15.71 -6.23
C THR A 90 -16.53 -14.82 -7.41
N ARG A 91 -15.60 -14.55 -8.35
CA ARG A 91 -15.75 -13.62 -9.48
C ARG A 91 -16.09 -12.17 -9.11
N LYS A 92 -16.00 -11.80 -7.82
CA LYS A 92 -16.21 -10.43 -7.34
C LYS A 92 -15.18 -9.44 -7.89
N HIS A 93 -14.02 -9.90 -8.34
CA HIS A 93 -13.05 -9.08 -9.08
C HIS A 93 -13.60 -8.53 -10.42
N GLU A 94 -14.57 -9.19 -11.05
CA GLU A 94 -15.27 -8.70 -12.24
C GLU A 94 -16.36 -7.68 -11.86
N THR A 95 -17.00 -7.87 -10.71
CA THR A 95 -18.04 -6.98 -10.18
C THR A 95 -17.48 -5.67 -9.62
N TYR A 96 -16.31 -5.74 -8.97
CA TYR A 96 -15.63 -4.61 -8.33
C TYR A 96 -14.20 -4.44 -8.87
N PRO A 97 -14.02 -4.18 -10.17
CA PRO A 97 -12.71 -4.17 -10.82
C PRO A 97 -11.76 -3.11 -10.24
N LEU A 98 -12.28 -1.95 -9.81
CA LEU A 98 -11.46 -0.87 -9.25
C LEU A 98 -11.01 -1.19 -7.82
N VAL A 99 -11.87 -1.84 -7.02
CA VAL A 99 -11.50 -2.35 -5.69
C VAL A 99 -10.43 -3.43 -5.82
N TYR A 100 -10.62 -4.38 -6.74
CA TYR A 100 -9.64 -5.43 -6.98
C TYR A 100 -8.30 -4.89 -7.48
N LEU A 101 -8.31 -3.84 -8.31
CA LEU A 101 -7.10 -3.14 -8.72
C LEU A 101 -6.35 -2.56 -7.53
N LEU A 102 -7.04 -1.88 -6.61
CA LEU A 102 -6.40 -1.33 -5.41
C LEU A 102 -5.80 -2.42 -4.50
N VAL A 103 -6.51 -3.55 -4.35
CA VAL A 103 -6.02 -4.73 -3.61
C VAL A 103 -4.74 -5.28 -4.25
N LYS A 104 -4.69 -5.39 -5.58
CA LYS A 104 -3.46 -5.83 -6.29
C LYS A 104 -2.30 -4.87 -6.05
N LEU A 105 -2.53 -3.57 -6.17
CA LEU A 105 -1.50 -2.56 -5.91
C LEU A 105 -0.94 -2.67 -4.49
N ALA A 106 -1.82 -2.83 -3.50
CA ALA A 106 -1.43 -3.05 -2.11
C ALA A 106 -0.62 -4.33 -1.89
N LEU A 107 -0.87 -5.40 -2.65
CA LEU A 107 -0.07 -6.63 -2.58
C LEU A 107 1.28 -6.51 -3.31
N THR A 108 1.38 -5.67 -4.34
CA THR A 108 2.65 -5.44 -5.06
C THR A 108 3.59 -4.47 -4.35
N LEU A 109 3.07 -3.58 -3.51
CA LEU A 109 3.88 -2.57 -2.85
C LEU A 109 4.89 -3.11 -1.81
N PRO A 110 4.56 -4.09 -0.95
CA PRO A 110 5.52 -4.68 -0.01
C PRO A 110 6.78 -5.21 -0.69
N VAL A 111 6.63 -5.71 -1.93
CA VAL A 111 7.76 -6.18 -2.76
C VAL A 111 8.64 -5.00 -3.21
N ALA A 112 8.02 -3.87 -3.55
CA ALA A 112 8.74 -2.65 -3.92
C ALA A 112 9.42 -1.99 -2.70
N THR A 113 8.74 -1.85 -1.55
CA THR A 113 9.31 -1.26 -0.33
C THR A 113 10.46 -2.10 0.22
N ALA A 114 10.35 -3.43 0.26
CA ALA A 114 11.46 -4.29 0.67
C ALA A 114 12.68 -4.16 -0.28
N THR A 115 12.45 -3.91 -1.57
CA THR A 115 13.53 -3.72 -2.55
C THR A 115 14.20 -2.35 -2.38
N VAL A 116 13.42 -1.29 -2.16
CA VAL A 116 13.93 0.07 -1.91
C VAL A 116 14.67 0.14 -0.57
N GLU A 117 14.11 -0.40 0.52
CA GLU A 117 14.80 -0.44 1.81
C GLU A 117 16.10 -1.24 1.75
N ARG A 118 16.12 -2.38 1.05
CA ARG A 118 17.34 -3.18 0.89
C ARG A 118 18.41 -2.44 0.09
N SER A 119 18.03 -1.73 -0.97
CA SER A 119 18.97 -0.94 -1.78
C SER A 119 19.47 0.31 -1.05
N PHE A 120 18.60 1.00 -0.30
CA PHE A 120 19.00 2.10 0.60
C PHE A 120 19.90 1.61 1.75
N SER A 121 19.60 0.45 2.33
CA SER A 121 20.43 -0.17 3.36
C SER A 121 21.82 -0.53 2.82
N ALA A 122 21.89 -1.13 1.62
CA ALA A 122 23.15 -1.41 0.95
C ALA A 122 23.96 -0.13 0.67
N MET A 123 23.32 0.94 0.22
CA MET A 123 24.00 2.25 0.04
C MET A 123 24.50 2.84 1.36
N LYS A 124 23.70 2.77 2.43
CA LYS A 124 24.10 3.23 3.76
C LYS A 124 25.29 2.43 4.30
N TYR A 125 25.27 1.11 4.07
CA TYR A 125 26.37 0.21 4.41
C TYR A 125 27.65 0.57 3.64
N ILE A 126 27.59 0.71 2.31
CA ILE A 126 28.73 1.11 1.47
C ILE A 126 29.27 2.48 1.89
N LYS A 127 28.40 3.45 2.15
CA LYS A 127 28.79 4.79 2.60
C LYS A 127 29.52 4.74 3.95
N ASN A 128 29.01 3.97 4.91
CA ASN A 128 29.65 3.82 6.21
C ASN A 128 30.99 3.07 6.09
N GLU A 129 31.10 2.07 5.22
CA GLU A 129 32.34 1.33 5.00
C GLU A 129 33.42 2.20 4.34
N LEU A 130 33.04 3.08 3.40
CA LEU A 130 33.96 4.05 2.78
C LEU A 130 34.44 5.11 3.78
N CYS A 131 33.55 5.62 4.64
CA CYS A 131 33.93 6.60 5.68
C CYS A 131 34.79 5.98 6.78
N ASN A 132 34.55 4.73 7.17
CA ASN A 132 35.34 4.04 8.20
C ASN A 132 36.76 3.66 7.72
N ARG A 133 37.03 3.67 6.40
CA ARG A 133 38.37 3.45 5.84
C ARG A 133 39.24 4.71 5.77
N MET A 134 38.69 5.91 5.99
CA MET A 134 39.47 7.18 6.05
C MET A 134 39.90 7.56 7.47
N GLY A 135 39.78 6.65 8.44
CA GLY A 135 40.03 6.92 9.85
C GLY A 135 41.17 6.12 10.47
N TYR A 136 42.28 5.88 9.79
CA TYR A 136 43.55 5.51 10.44
C TYR A 136 44.72 6.00 9.58
N GLN A 137 45.33 7.11 9.99
CA GLN A 137 46.78 7.33 10.09
C GLN A 137 47.03 8.81 10.40
N GLU A 138 47.05 9.15 11.68
CA GLU A 138 48.04 10.11 12.16
C GLU A 138 49.04 9.27 12.97
N ASP A 139 50.18 9.02 12.32
CA ASP A 139 51.39 8.47 12.91
C ASP A 139 52.06 9.55 13.78
N GLU A 140 52.50 9.11 14.95
CA GLU A 140 53.50 9.69 15.89
C GLU A 140 53.14 10.91 16.76
#